data_AF-A0A6N7DXP2-F1
#
_entry.id   AF-A0A6N7DXP2-F1
#
_cell.length_a   1.000
_cell.length_b   1.000
_cell.length_c   1.000
_cell.angle_alpha   90.00
_cell.angle_beta   90.00
_cell.angle_gamma   90.00
#
_symmetry.space_group_name_H-M   'P 1'
#
loop_
_entity.id
_entity.type
_entity.pdbx_description
1 polymer ?
#
loop_
_entity_poly.entity_id
_entity_poly.type
_entity_poly.pdbx_seq_one_letter_code
_entity_poly.pdbx_strand_id
1 'polypeptide(L)'
;MKKLFVGAAIITTLSLGACSSMPSKSMSYDDVVAQATAQHDKAKKMGNVWKQKKMKLPYVDTYLAKAAEAKKKGDAAKAMELAQEALKTANAEVNQMEKYADLQPAWIPNK
;
A
#
# COMPACT_ATOMS: atom_id res chain seq x y z
N MET A 1 -46.57 -8.83 -11.19
CA MET A 1 -46.18 -7.73 -12.10
C MET A 1 -44.65 -7.63 -12.16
N LYS A 2 -44.14 -7.12 -13.29
CA LYS A 2 -42.83 -7.41 -13.89
C LYS A 2 -41.62 -7.03 -13.02
N LYS A 3 -40.63 -7.93 -12.96
CA LYS A 3 -39.28 -7.70 -12.45
C LYS A 3 -38.53 -6.79 -13.43
N LEU A 4 -37.95 -5.69 -12.96
CA LEU A 4 -37.04 -4.87 -13.73
C LEU A 4 -35.72 -4.77 -12.96
N PHE A 5 -34.75 -5.59 -13.36
CA PHE A 5 -33.35 -5.34 -13.07
C PHE A 5 -32.85 -4.35 -14.11
N VAL A 6 -32.66 -3.09 -13.73
CA VAL A 6 -32.02 -2.09 -14.56
C VAL A 6 -30.58 -1.96 -14.09
N GLY A 7 -29.67 -2.59 -14.85
CA GLY A 7 -28.24 -2.40 -14.71
C GLY A 7 -27.87 -0.97 -15.12
N ALA A 8 -27.29 -0.22 -14.20
CA ALA A 8 -26.70 1.08 -14.51
C ALA A 8 -25.24 0.86 -14.94
N ALA A 9 -24.99 0.99 -16.24
CA ALA A 9 -23.65 1.16 -16.78
C ALA A 9 -23.13 2.54 -16.38
N ILE A 10 -22.11 2.59 -15.50
CA ILE A 10 -21.45 3.85 -15.17
C ILE A 10 -20.28 4.02 -16.14
N ILE A 11 -20.48 4.85 -17.16
CA ILE A 11 -19.41 5.36 -18.01
C ILE A 11 -18.73 6.48 -17.22
N THR A 12 -17.63 6.17 -16.53
CA THR A 12 -16.79 7.20 -15.89
C THR A 12 -15.82 7.79 -16.92
N THR A 13 -16.23 8.86 -17.59
CA THR A 13 -15.28 9.79 -18.24
C THR A 13 -14.53 10.54 -17.15
N LEU A 14 -13.33 10.08 -16.82
CA LEU A 14 -12.42 10.74 -15.86
C LEU A 14 -11.82 11.99 -16.50
N SER A 15 -12.53 13.11 -16.42
CA SER A 15 -11.93 14.43 -16.57
C SER A 15 -11.15 14.76 -15.29
N LEU A 16 -9.83 14.66 -15.38
CA LEU A 16 -8.86 15.12 -14.37
C LEU A 16 -8.96 16.65 -14.23
N GLY A 17 -9.76 17.12 -13.28
CA GLY A 17 -9.82 18.50 -12.84
C GLY A 17 -9.67 18.56 -11.32
N ALA A 18 -8.62 19.23 -10.85
CA ALA A 18 -8.29 19.42 -9.45
C ALA A 18 -9.44 20.03 -8.63
N CYS A 19 -9.68 19.52 -7.42
CA CYS A 19 -9.74 20.30 -6.18
C CYS A 19 -10.15 19.42 -4.98
N SER A 20 -9.48 19.67 -3.86
CA SER A 20 -9.86 19.44 -2.46
C SER A 20 -11.12 18.60 -2.16
N SER A 21 -10.94 17.63 -1.25
CA SER A 21 -11.97 16.90 -0.49
C SER A 21 -12.87 15.96 -1.29
N MET A 22 -12.33 14.80 -1.68
CA MET A 22 -13.12 13.57 -1.63
C MET A 22 -12.70 12.83 -0.37
N PRO A 23 -13.63 12.38 0.51
CA PRO A 23 -13.30 11.34 1.46
C PRO A 23 -12.94 10.11 0.63
N SER A 24 -11.64 9.90 0.41
CA SER A 24 -11.14 8.59 0.06
C SER A 24 -11.75 7.65 1.09
N LYS A 25 -12.58 6.71 0.64
CA LYS A 25 -13.25 5.75 1.51
C LYS A 25 -12.19 5.22 2.48
N SER A 26 -12.28 5.60 3.75
CA SER A 26 -11.24 5.27 4.71
C SER A 26 -11.16 3.74 4.75
N MET A 27 -9.98 3.21 4.44
CA MET A 27 -9.79 1.76 4.44
C MET A 27 -9.99 1.22 5.85
N SER A 28 -10.51 0.00 5.97
CA SER A 28 -10.54 -0.68 7.26
C SER A 28 -9.12 -1.07 7.69
N TYR A 29 -8.90 -1.29 8.98
CA TYR A 29 -7.61 -1.76 9.49
C TYR A 29 -7.16 -3.05 8.78
N ASP A 30 -8.07 -4.00 8.57
CA ASP A 30 -7.73 -5.29 7.97
C ASP A 30 -7.38 -5.12 6.48
N ASP A 31 -8.04 -4.19 5.77
CA ASP A 31 -7.67 -3.84 4.39
C ASP A 31 -6.27 -3.20 4.31
N VAL A 32 -5.93 -2.33 5.27
CA VAL A 32 -4.60 -1.69 5.31
C VAL A 32 -3.52 -2.73 5.58
N VAL A 33 -3.73 -3.64 6.55
CA VAL A 33 -2.80 -4.73 6.85
C VAL A 33 -2.63 -5.67 5.65
N ALA A 34 -3.74 -6.03 4.98
CA ALA A 34 -3.71 -6.89 3.80
C ALA A 34 -2.91 -6.23 2.65
N GLN A 35 -3.15 -4.95 2.38
CA GLN A 35 -2.38 -4.22 1.35
C GLN A 35 -0.91 -4.06 1.72
N ALA A 36 -0.59 -3.74 2.98
CA ALA A 36 0.79 -3.63 3.44
C ALA A 36 1.54 -4.96 3.26
N THR A 37 0.90 -6.07 3.63
CA THR A 37 1.45 -7.42 3.48
C THR A 37 1.69 -7.77 2.01
N ALA A 38 0.70 -7.51 1.15
CA ALA A 38 0.81 -7.80 -0.28
C ALA A 38 1.95 -7.00 -0.96
N GLN A 39 2.09 -5.72 -0.62
CA GLN A 39 3.16 -4.87 -1.16
C GLN A 39 4.53 -5.30 -0.60
N HIS A 40 4.60 -5.67 0.67
CA HIS A 40 5.85 -6.17 1.26
C HIS A 40 6.28 -7.51 0.63
N ASP A 41 5.34 -8.39 0.32
CA ASP A 41 5.63 -9.63 -0.40
C ASP A 41 6.08 -9.38 -1.85
N LYS A 42 5.57 -8.34 -2.49
CA LYS A 42 6.09 -7.86 -3.78
C LYS A 42 7.51 -7.33 -3.63
N ALA A 43 7.79 -6.51 -2.61
CA ALA A 43 9.14 -6.02 -2.32
C ALA A 43 10.14 -7.16 -2.05
N LYS A 44 9.74 -8.21 -1.31
CA LYS A 44 10.53 -9.44 -1.11
C LYS A 44 10.89 -10.10 -2.44
N LYS A 45 9.91 -10.26 -3.34
CA LYS A 45 10.14 -10.83 -4.69
C LYS A 45 11.10 -10.00 -5.53
N MET A 46 11.13 -8.69 -5.33
CA MET A 46 12.06 -7.76 -6.01
C MET A 46 13.41 -7.61 -5.28
N GLY A 47 13.59 -8.27 -4.12
CA GLY A 47 14.81 -8.17 -3.32
C GLY A 47 15.03 -6.83 -2.61
N ASN A 48 13.99 -6.00 -2.46
CA ASN A 48 14.10 -4.66 -1.86
C ASN A 48 13.37 -4.56 -0.52
N VAL A 49 13.83 -5.32 0.47
CA VAL A 49 13.28 -5.27 1.83
C VAL A 49 14.13 -4.38 2.71
N TRP A 50 13.52 -3.37 3.33
CA TRP A 50 14.23 -2.41 4.17
C TRP A 50 14.32 -2.91 5.60
N LYS A 51 15.56 -2.96 6.10
CA LYS A 51 15.88 -3.39 7.46
C LYS A 51 17.16 -2.74 7.95
N GLN A 52 17.16 -2.20 9.17
CA GLN A 52 18.41 -1.76 9.80
C GLN A 52 19.24 -2.95 10.27
N LYS A 53 20.57 -2.83 10.23
CA LYS A 53 21.52 -3.87 10.62
C LYS A 53 21.25 -4.50 12.00
N LYS A 54 20.81 -3.70 12.98
CA LYS A 54 20.55 -4.15 14.36
C LYS A 54 19.08 -4.51 14.65
N MET A 55 18.18 -4.33 13.68
CA MET A 55 16.78 -4.75 13.86
C MET A 55 16.63 -6.25 13.68
N LYS A 56 15.72 -6.86 14.44
CA LYS A 56 15.40 -8.29 14.30
C LYS A 56 14.54 -8.54 13.06
N LEU A 57 13.51 -7.72 12.87
CA LEU A 57 12.57 -7.78 11.76
C LEU A 57 12.79 -6.62 10.78
N PRO A 58 12.41 -6.76 9.50
CA PRO A 58 12.22 -5.63 8.59
C PRO A 58 11.27 -4.56 9.16
N TYR A 59 11.32 -3.36 8.59
CA TYR A 59 10.48 -2.26 9.06
C TYR A 59 8.99 -2.56 8.93
N VAL A 60 8.54 -3.06 7.77
CA VAL A 60 7.13 -3.39 7.54
C VAL A 60 6.64 -4.41 8.57
N ASP A 61 7.35 -5.54 8.71
CA ASP A 61 7.03 -6.58 9.69
C ASP A 61 7.00 -6.05 11.14
N THR A 62 7.90 -5.11 11.48
CA THR A 62 7.93 -4.47 12.80
C THR A 62 6.68 -3.63 13.03
N TYR A 63 6.25 -2.84 12.05
CA TYR A 63 5.05 -2.02 12.16
C TYR A 63 3.79 -2.88 12.22
N LEU A 64 3.69 -3.94 11.42
CA LEU A 64 2.58 -4.89 11.47
C LEU A 64 2.48 -5.58 12.84
N ALA A 65 3.62 -6.01 13.41
CA ALA A 65 3.64 -6.59 14.75
C ALA A 65 3.15 -5.61 15.81
N LYS A 66 3.65 -4.36 15.80
CA LYS A 66 3.20 -3.31 16.73
C LYS A 66 1.73 -2.96 16.54
N ALA A 67 1.24 -2.93 15.30
CA ALA A 67 -0.16 -2.66 14.99
C ALA A 67 -1.08 -3.75 15.57
N ALA A 68 -0.68 -5.02 15.44
CA ALA A 68 -1.40 -6.14 16.02
C ALA A 68 -1.37 -6.09 17.56
N GLU A 69 -0.25 -5.73 18.18
CA GLU A 69 -0.15 -5.53 19.63
C GLU A 69 -1.06 -4.40 20.13
N ALA A 70 -1.10 -3.27 19.42
CA ALA A 70 -1.99 -2.15 19.76
C ALA A 70 -3.47 -2.57 19.65
N LYS A 71 -3.85 -3.29 18.58
CA LYS A 71 -5.21 -3.83 18.40
C LYS A 71 -5.60 -4.78 19.53
N LYS A 72 -4.69 -5.66 19.96
CA LYS A 72 -4.91 -6.56 21.12
C LYS A 72 -5.12 -5.81 22.44
N LYS A 73 -4.50 -4.63 22.60
CA LYS A 73 -4.67 -3.76 23.77
C LYS A 73 -5.92 -2.88 23.71
N GLY A 74 -6.70 -2.96 22.62
CA GLY A 74 -7.90 -2.13 22.41
C GLY A 74 -7.59 -0.72 21.89
N ASP A 75 -6.34 -0.40 21.57
CA ASP A 75 -5.95 0.91 21.03
C ASP A 75 -6.11 0.92 19.50
N ALA A 76 -7.35 1.12 19.05
CA ALA A 76 -7.72 1.08 17.64
C ALA A 76 -7.05 2.21 16.83
N ALA A 77 -6.91 3.40 17.41
CA ALA A 77 -6.27 4.53 16.74
C ALA A 77 -4.79 4.25 16.49
N LYS A 78 -4.07 3.77 17.52
CA LYS A 78 -2.66 3.43 17.37
C LYS A 78 -2.44 2.24 16.44
N ALA A 79 -3.33 1.24 16.49
CA ALA A 79 -3.29 0.12 15.57
C ALA A 79 -3.40 0.56 14.11
N MET A 80 -4.33 1.47 13.81
CA MET A 80 -4.52 2.01 12.46
C MET A 80 -3.31 2.84 12.00
N GLU A 81 -2.79 3.73 12.85
CA GLU A 81 -1.59 4.54 12.57
C GLU A 81 -0.40 3.64 12.19
N LEU A 82 -0.15 2.60 12.99
CA LEU A 82 0.96 1.66 12.76
C LEU A 82 0.76 0.82 11.48
N ALA A 83 -0.48 0.41 11.20
CA ALA A 83 -0.81 -0.31 9.96
C ALA A 83 -0.58 0.59 8.72
N GLN A 84 -0.93 1.88 8.82
CA GLN A 84 -0.68 2.85 7.74
C GLN A 84 0.82 3.09 7.52
N GLU A 85 1.63 3.14 8.58
CA GLU A 85 3.08 3.27 8.42
C GLU A 85 3.70 2.01 7.80
N ALA A 86 3.17 0.83 8.10
CA ALA A 86 3.54 -0.41 7.42
C ALA A 86 3.23 -0.33 5.91
N LEU A 87 2.01 0.10 5.54
CA LEU A 87 1.60 0.24 4.15
C LEU A 87 2.45 1.27 3.40
N LYS A 88 2.69 2.43 4.00
CA LYS A 88 3.54 3.48 3.45
C LYS A 88 4.96 2.98 3.20
N THR A 89 5.52 2.24 4.15
CA THR A 89 6.87 1.65 4.02
C THR A 89 6.91 0.61 2.90
N ALA A 90 5.94 -0.31 2.84
CA ALA A 90 5.87 -1.33 1.80
C ALA A 90 5.69 -0.74 0.39
N ASN A 91 4.86 0.30 0.26
CA ASN A 91 4.72 1.04 -0.99
C ASN A 91 6.02 1.71 -1.42
N ALA A 92 6.80 2.24 -0.46
CA ALA A 92 8.08 2.88 -0.75
C ALA A 92 9.15 1.86 -1.19
N GLU A 93 9.20 0.69 -0.55
CA GLU A 93 10.02 -0.45 -0.98
C GLU A 93 9.72 -0.83 -2.44
N VAL A 94 8.43 -0.95 -2.78
CA VAL A 94 8.02 -1.30 -4.15
C VAL A 94 8.35 -0.19 -5.14
N ASN A 95 7.95 1.04 -4.83
CA ASN A 95 8.13 2.19 -5.71
C ASN A 95 9.61 2.47 -6.01
N GLN A 96 10.53 2.22 -5.07
CA GLN A 96 11.96 2.40 -5.34
C GLN A 96 12.45 1.48 -6.47
N MET A 97 11.91 0.27 -6.56
CA MET A 97 12.29 -0.68 -7.62
C MET A 97 11.57 -0.36 -8.93
N GLU A 98 10.28 -0.05 -8.87
CA GLU A 98 9.47 0.15 -10.07
C GLU A 98 9.75 1.49 -10.76
N LYS A 99 9.94 2.58 -9.99
CA LYS A 99 10.15 3.92 -10.55
C LYS A 99 11.37 4.00 -11.46
N TYR A 100 12.36 3.13 -11.24
CA TYR A 100 13.63 3.14 -11.96
C TYR A 100 13.91 1.81 -12.67
N ALA A 101 12.89 0.95 -12.85
CA ALA A 101 13.06 -0.36 -13.49
C ALA A 101 13.57 -0.26 -14.94
N ASP A 102 13.15 0.79 -15.65
CA ASP A 102 13.50 1.02 -17.06
C ASP A 102 14.74 1.92 -17.24
N LEU A 103 15.38 2.35 -16.15
CA LEU A 103 16.60 3.14 -16.23
C LEU A 103 17.76 2.25 -16.67
N GLN A 104 18.16 2.41 -17.92
CA GLN A 104 19.39 1.84 -18.43
C GLN A 104 20.56 2.79 -18.15
N PRO A 105 21.74 2.24 -17.82
CA PRO A 105 22.95 3.03 -17.79
C PRO A 105 23.20 3.74 -19.14
N ALA A 106 23.64 5.00 -19.10
CA ALA A 106 23.80 5.84 -20.28
C ALA A 106 24.79 5.29 -21.34
N TRP A 107 25.61 4.30 -20.98
CA TRP A 107 26.56 3.63 -21.88
C TRP A 107 25.97 2.42 -22.62
N ILE A 108 24.71 2.05 -22.36
CA ILE A 108 23.99 1.05 -23.16
C ILE A 108 23.24 1.81 -24.26
N PRO A 109 23.54 1.56 -25.56
CA PRO A 109 22.82 2.21 -26.64
C PRO A 109 21.33 1.82 -26.58
N ASN A 110 20.44 2.82 -26.57
CA ASN A 110 19.00 2.60 -26.73
C ASN A 110 18.79 1.89 -28.08
N LYS A 111 18.18 0.70 -28.05
CA LYS A 111 17.80 -0.06 -29.24
C LYS A 111 16.54 0.52 -29.89
#